data_AF-A0A1Y3NS11-F1
#
_entry.id   AF-A0A1Y3NS11-F1
#
_cell.length_a   1.000
_cell.length_b   1.000
_cell.length_c   1.000
_cell.angle_alpha   90.00
_cell.angle_beta   90.00
_cell.angle_gamma   90.00
#
_symmetry.space_group_name_H-M   'P 1'
#
loop_
_entity.id
_entity.type
_entity.pdbx_description
1 polymer ?
#
loop_
_entity_poly.entity_id
_entity_poly.type
_entity_poly.pdbx_seq_one_letter_code
_entity_poly.pdbx_strand_id
1 'polypeptide(L)'
;MAVTGLITCATSSDNRNFWWLLQDLEYVQGQMMDRCLESFLGGCTCLPGALTMVEFNTLKEVEGEYFKSSNFIKNMSIIDYARFHLGEDRYLTHLFMDSLPYSNAVGFCPTAVCKTEAPKRLSVLLKQRRRWLLGNALYKFLLFILIIY
;
A
#
# COMPACT_ATOMS: atom_id res chain seq x y z
N MET A 1 -4.24 -1.96 -16.00
CA MET A 1 -3.46 -2.85 -15.09
C MET A 1 -2.58 -2.03 -14.15
N ALA A 2 -2.41 -2.47 -12.89
CA ALA A 2 -1.49 -1.89 -11.92
C ALA A 2 -0.55 -2.95 -11.34
N VAL A 3 0.73 -2.63 -11.14
CA VAL A 3 1.74 -3.59 -10.68
C VAL A 3 2.69 -2.93 -9.67
N THR A 4 3.02 -3.65 -8.61
CA THR A 4 4.09 -3.29 -7.66
C THR A 4 5.26 -4.26 -7.75
N GLY A 5 6.41 -3.86 -7.22
CA GLY A 5 7.58 -4.72 -7.07
C GLY A 5 8.03 -4.85 -5.62
N LEU A 6 9.25 -5.37 -5.45
CA LEU A 6 9.94 -5.52 -4.18
C LEU A 6 10.65 -4.20 -3.79
N ILE A 7 10.39 -3.75 -2.58
CA ILE A 7 11.02 -2.62 -1.92
C ILE A 7 11.97 -3.20 -0.88
N THR A 8 13.21 -2.74 -0.88
CA THR A 8 14.18 -3.10 0.16
C THR A 8 14.78 -1.83 0.76
N CYS A 9 15.37 -1.95 1.94
CA CYS A 9 16.07 -0.83 2.55
C CYS A 9 17.42 -0.61 1.85
N ALA A 10 17.72 0.64 1.49
CA ALA A 10 19.04 1.01 0.99
C ALA A 10 20.12 0.69 2.04
N THR A 11 21.23 0.13 1.60
CA THR A 11 22.38 -0.15 2.45
C THR A 11 23.36 1.00 2.35
N SER A 12 23.48 1.77 3.44
CA SER A 12 24.50 2.82 3.58
C SER A 12 25.38 2.48 4.78
N SER A 13 26.66 2.85 4.75
CA SER A 13 27.64 2.51 5.80
C SER A 13 27.18 2.91 7.22
N ASP A 14 26.45 4.02 7.34
CA ASP A 14 25.90 4.54 8.62
C ASP A 14 24.50 4.03 8.98
N ASN A 15 23.81 3.33 8.08
CA ASN A 15 22.39 2.96 8.27
C ASN A 15 22.19 1.49 8.64
N ARG A 16 23.24 0.66 8.70
CA ARG A 16 23.12 -0.75 9.14
C ARG A 16 22.98 -0.84 10.66
N ASN A 17 21.76 -0.73 11.14
CA ASN A 17 21.40 -0.91 12.54
C ASN A 17 20.22 -1.90 12.68
N PHE A 18 19.85 -2.20 13.91
CA PHE A 18 18.75 -3.13 14.21
C PHE A 18 17.42 -2.70 13.56
N TRP A 19 17.13 -1.39 13.53
CA TRP A 19 15.90 -0.85 12.92
C TRP A 19 15.86 -1.04 11.41
N TRP A 20 17.01 -0.88 10.75
CA TRP A 20 17.17 -1.17 9.34
C TRP A 20 16.90 -2.64 9.04
N LEU A 21 17.51 -3.57 9.80
CA LEU A 21 17.31 -5.00 9.58
C LEU A 21 15.85 -5.40 9.77
N LEU A 22 15.21 -4.91 10.83
CA LEU A 22 13.81 -5.17 11.12
C LEU A 22 12.90 -4.62 10.00
N GLN A 23 13.16 -3.41 9.53
CA GLN A 23 12.38 -2.80 8.45
C GLN A 23 12.56 -3.55 7.12
N ASP A 24 13.78 -3.98 6.79
CA ASP A 24 14.08 -4.70 5.56
C ASP A 24 13.43 -6.10 5.55
N LEU A 25 13.52 -6.83 6.65
CA LEU A 25 12.85 -8.12 6.82
C LEU A 25 11.32 -8.00 6.68
N GLU A 26 10.73 -6.94 7.24
CA GLU A 26 9.30 -6.70 7.10
C GLU A 26 8.88 -6.39 5.66
N TYR A 27 9.70 -5.66 4.90
CA TYR A 27 9.43 -5.45 3.48
C TYR A 27 9.51 -6.77 2.70
N VAL A 28 10.55 -7.57 2.93
CA VAL A 28 10.69 -8.88 2.28
C VAL A 28 9.50 -9.77 2.61
N GLN A 29 9.13 -9.90 3.89
CA GLN A 29 7.97 -10.69 4.29
C GLN A 29 6.67 -10.16 3.65
N GLY A 30 6.36 -8.88 3.83
CA GLY A 30 5.09 -8.31 3.37
C GLY A 30 4.95 -8.26 1.84
N GLN A 31 6.06 -8.24 1.10
CA GLN A 31 6.03 -8.10 -0.35
C GLN A 31 6.37 -9.39 -1.06
N MET A 32 7.51 -10.02 -0.77
CA MET A 32 7.86 -11.28 -1.42
C MET A 32 6.96 -12.43 -1.01
N MET A 33 6.53 -12.51 0.25
CA MET A 33 5.63 -13.59 0.68
C MET A 33 4.17 -13.18 0.47
N ASP A 34 3.70 -12.10 1.12
CA ASP A 34 2.27 -11.80 1.11
C ASP A 34 1.79 -11.28 -0.26
N ARG A 35 2.45 -10.28 -0.87
CA ARG A 35 1.99 -9.75 -2.19
C ARG A 35 2.11 -10.79 -3.30
N CYS A 36 3.14 -11.64 -3.27
CA CYS A 36 3.27 -12.72 -4.24
C CYS A 36 2.12 -13.73 -4.10
N LEU A 37 1.76 -14.13 -2.87
CA LEU A 37 0.64 -15.02 -2.62
C LEU A 37 -0.68 -14.38 -3.06
N GLU A 38 -0.92 -13.12 -2.71
CA GLU A 38 -2.13 -12.42 -3.13
C GLU A 38 -2.22 -12.26 -4.66
N SER A 39 -1.12 -11.92 -5.32
CA SER A 39 -1.06 -11.84 -6.78
C SER A 39 -1.30 -13.20 -7.43
N PHE A 40 -0.91 -14.31 -6.79
CA PHE A 40 -1.24 -15.66 -7.25
C PHE A 40 -2.72 -15.99 -7.05
N LEU A 41 -3.35 -15.45 -5.99
CA LEU A 41 -4.75 -15.69 -5.63
C LEU A 41 -5.77 -14.79 -6.35
N GLY A 42 -5.34 -13.89 -7.24
CA GLY A 42 -6.25 -13.04 -8.01
C GLY A 42 -5.96 -11.54 -7.96
N GLY A 43 -5.03 -11.08 -7.13
CA GLY A 43 -4.53 -9.72 -7.13
C GLY A 43 -4.08 -9.20 -5.77
N CYS A 44 -3.13 -8.27 -5.76
CA CYS A 44 -2.62 -7.68 -4.53
C CYS A 44 -3.64 -6.75 -3.86
N THR A 45 -3.74 -6.82 -2.53
CA THR A 45 -4.66 -5.99 -1.72
C THR A 45 -4.08 -4.63 -1.31
N CYS A 46 -2.86 -4.33 -1.74
CA CYS A 46 -2.15 -3.08 -1.46
C CYS A 46 -1.03 -2.90 -2.46
N LEU A 47 -1.01 -1.74 -3.11
CA LEU A 47 0.06 -1.22 -3.94
C LEU A 47 0.81 -0.16 -3.10
N PRO A 48 2.07 -0.40 -2.70
CA PRO A 48 2.83 0.57 -1.93
C PRO A 48 3.20 1.78 -2.79
N GLY A 49 2.97 2.99 -2.27
CA GLY A 49 3.27 4.23 -3.00
C GLY A 49 4.74 4.38 -3.44
N ALA A 50 5.68 3.71 -2.76
CA ALA A 50 7.10 3.79 -3.08
C ALA A 50 7.52 3.04 -4.36
N LEU A 51 6.72 2.07 -4.83
CA LEU A 51 6.98 1.35 -6.09
C LEU A 51 5.66 0.82 -6.65
N THR A 52 4.98 1.65 -7.43
CA THR A 52 3.77 1.26 -8.13
C THR A 52 3.81 1.79 -9.55
N MET A 53 3.47 0.94 -10.51
CA MET A 53 3.30 1.29 -11.91
C MET A 53 1.83 1.05 -12.28
N VAL A 54 1.21 2.06 -12.88
CA VAL A 54 -0.21 1.99 -13.28
C VAL A 54 -0.31 2.36 -14.74
N GLU A 55 -1.11 1.60 -15.48
CA GLU A 55 -1.53 1.98 -16.82
C GLU A 55 -2.36 3.25 -16.79
N PHE A 56 -2.04 4.20 -17.67
CA PHE A 56 -2.69 5.51 -17.71
C PHE A 56 -4.22 5.44 -17.83
N ASN A 57 -4.76 4.56 -18.69
CA ASN A 57 -6.20 4.43 -18.88
C ASN A 57 -6.91 3.91 -17.62
N THR A 58 -6.30 2.95 -16.91
CA THR A 58 -6.80 2.49 -15.61
C THR A 58 -6.79 3.62 -14.58
N LEU A 59 -5.72 4.43 -14.54
CA LEU A 59 -5.67 5.57 -13.63
C LEU A 59 -6.75 6.61 -13.96
N LYS A 60 -6.97 6.87 -15.24
CA LYS A 60 -8.01 7.77 -15.76
C LYS A 60 -9.41 7.38 -15.31
N GLU A 61 -9.72 6.08 -15.28
CA GLU A 61 -11.04 5.59 -14.85
C GLU A 61 -11.30 5.85 -13.37
N VAL A 62 -10.27 5.78 -12.52
CA VAL A 62 -10.40 5.98 -11.07
C VAL A 62 -10.08 7.40 -10.61
N GLU A 63 -9.52 8.26 -11.48
CA GLU A 63 -9.00 9.60 -11.11
C GLU A 63 -10.07 10.45 -10.44
N GLY A 64 -11.31 10.37 -10.94
CA GLY A 64 -12.44 11.11 -10.39
C GLY A 64 -12.71 10.77 -8.94
N GLU A 65 -12.82 9.48 -8.60
CA GLU A 65 -13.10 9.05 -7.22
C GLU A 65 -11.88 9.24 -6.31
N TYR A 66 -10.69 8.91 -6.82
CA TYR A 66 -9.45 9.03 -6.08
C TYR A 66 -9.15 10.48 -5.67
N PHE A 67 -9.30 11.45 -6.58
CA PHE A 67 -8.99 12.86 -6.30
C PHE A 67 -10.16 13.68 -5.74
N LYS A 68 -11.42 13.25 -5.87
CA LYS A 68 -12.57 13.93 -5.20
C LYS A 68 -12.40 14.00 -3.69
N SER A 69 -11.75 12.99 -3.12
CA SER A 69 -11.42 12.85 -1.72
C SER A 69 -10.64 14.04 -1.12
N SER A 70 -9.74 14.67 -1.88
CA SER A 70 -8.85 15.71 -1.34
C SER A 70 -9.54 17.05 -1.05
N ASN A 71 -10.79 17.22 -1.47
CA ASN A 71 -11.54 18.47 -1.29
C ASN A 71 -12.32 18.55 0.04
N PHE A 72 -12.36 17.48 0.84
CA PHE A 72 -13.11 17.41 2.11
C PHE A 72 -12.30 17.90 3.32
N ILE A 73 -11.84 19.16 3.31
CA ILE A 73 -11.01 19.68 4.42
C ILE A 73 -11.87 20.19 5.60
N LYS A 74 -13.15 20.54 5.38
CA LYS A 74 -13.93 21.26 6.41
C LYS A 74 -14.72 20.41 7.41
N ASN A 75 -15.02 19.13 7.15
CA ASN A 75 -15.78 18.24 8.04
C ASN A 75 -15.41 16.75 7.83
N MET A 76 -14.11 16.42 7.87
CA MET A 76 -13.66 15.04 7.63
C MET A 76 -13.97 14.14 8.84
N SER A 77 -14.70 13.04 8.63
CA SER A 77 -14.92 12.05 9.68
C SER A 77 -13.62 11.30 10.00
N ILE A 78 -13.55 10.63 11.17
CA ILE A 78 -12.38 9.80 11.53
C ILE A 78 -12.12 8.69 10.50
N ILE A 79 -13.19 8.21 9.85
CA ILE A 79 -13.17 7.13 8.86
C ILE A 79 -12.60 7.67 7.55
N ASP A 80 -13.05 8.84 7.10
CA ASP A 80 -12.55 9.49 5.89
C ASP A 80 -11.07 9.88 6.05
N TYR A 81 -10.70 10.40 7.22
CA TYR A 81 -9.30 10.72 7.52
C TYR A 81 -8.43 9.47 7.44
N ALA A 82 -8.88 8.35 8.00
CA ALA A 82 -8.12 7.13 7.92
C ALA A 82 -8.05 6.57 6.49
N ARG A 83 -9.14 6.61 5.74
CA ARG A 83 -9.20 6.17 4.34
C ARG A 83 -8.22 6.96 3.46
N PHE A 84 -8.20 8.28 3.61
CA PHE A 84 -7.46 9.17 2.71
C PHE A 84 -6.05 9.54 3.17
N HIS A 85 -5.71 9.34 4.45
CA HIS A 85 -4.39 9.68 4.97
C HIS A 85 -3.63 8.51 5.61
N LEU A 86 -4.32 7.47 6.09
CA LEU A 86 -3.66 6.31 6.71
C LEU A 86 -3.63 5.08 5.79
N GLY A 87 -4.65 4.92 4.94
CA GLY A 87 -4.84 3.77 4.06
C GLY A 87 -5.01 4.14 2.58
N GLU A 88 -4.48 5.29 2.14
CA GLU A 88 -4.65 5.82 0.79
C GLU A 88 -4.19 4.83 -0.29
N ASP A 89 -2.97 4.32 -0.20
CA ASP A 89 -2.44 3.21 -1.03
C ASP A 89 -3.44 2.05 -1.20
N ARG A 90 -4.06 1.61 -0.10
CA ARG A 90 -5.03 0.49 -0.09
C ARG A 90 -6.36 0.90 -0.70
N TYR A 91 -6.78 2.13 -0.47
CA TYR A 91 -7.99 2.66 -1.09
C TYR A 91 -7.83 2.78 -2.61
N LEU A 92 -6.71 3.32 -3.09
CA LEU A 92 -6.38 3.35 -4.52
C LEU A 92 -6.34 1.93 -5.11
N THR A 93 -5.72 0.99 -4.40
CA THR A 93 -5.69 -0.42 -4.82
C THR A 93 -7.10 -1.00 -4.95
N HIS A 94 -7.99 -0.71 -4.00
CA HIS A 94 -9.38 -1.14 -4.06
C HIS A 94 -10.12 -0.55 -5.25
N LEU A 95 -9.91 0.74 -5.57
CA LEU A 95 -10.49 1.35 -6.77
C LEU A 95 -10.03 0.64 -8.06
N PHE A 96 -8.76 0.21 -8.13
CA PHE A 96 -8.28 -0.58 -9.26
C PHE A 96 -8.87 -1.98 -9.32
N MET A 97 -9.09 -2.63 -8.17
CA MET A 97 -9.73 -3.95 -8.13
C MET A 97 -11.21 -3.88 -8.53
N ASP A 98 -11.90 -2.79 -8.20
CA ASP A 98 -13.31 -2.57 -8.52
C ASP A 98 -13.53 -2.16 -9.99
N SER A 99 -12.66 -1.29 -10.52
CA SER A 99 -12.77 -0.80 -11.91
C SER A 99 -12.38 -1.84 -12.98
N LEU A 100 -11.52 -2.80 -12.64
CA LEU A 100 -10.97 -3.75 -13.61
C LEU A 100 -11.70 -5.11 -13.54
N PRO A 101 -12.38 -5.54 -14.62
CA PRO A 101 -13.29 -6.70 -14.60
C PRO A 101 -12.58 -8.07 -14.66
N TYR A 102 -11.25 -8.13 -14.52
CA TYR A 102 -10.47 -9.36 -14.70
C TYR A 102 -9.53 -9.62 -13.52
N SER A 103 -9.33 -10.91 -13.21
CA SER A 103 -8.40 -11.34 -12.17
C SER A 103 -6.96 -10.94 -12.50
N ASN A 104 -6.17 -10.64 -11.46
CA ASN A 104 -4.77 -10.18 -11.56
C ASN A 104 -4.59 -8.81 -12.22
N ALA A 105 -5.65 -8.00 -12.27
CA ALA A 105 -5.60 -6.58 -12.62
C ALA A 105 -4.59 -5.77 -11.78
N VAL A 106 -4.38 -6.19 -10.53
CA VAL A 106 -3.38 -5.67 -9.60
C VAL A 106 -2.34 -6.76 -9.31
N GLY A 107 -1.13 -6.63 -9.86
CA GLY A 107 -0.10 -7.68 -9.81
C GLY A 107 1.13 -7.36 -8.97
N PHE A 108 1.95 -8.38 -8.73
CA PHE A 108 3.27 -8.27 -8.12
C PHE A 108 4.37 -8.78 -9.07
N CYS A 109 5.41 -7.98 -9.28
CA CYS A 109 6.59 -8.33 -10.09
C CYS A 109 7.82 -8.47 -9.18
N PRO A 110 8.26 -9.70 -8.85
CA PRO A 110 9.37 -9.92 -7.90
C PRO A 110 10.72 -9.41 -8.41
N THR A 111 10.88 -9.27 -9.73
CA THR A 111 12.11 -8.79 -10.36
C THR A 111 12.18 -7.26 -10.45
N ALA A 112 11.06 -6.56 -10.25
CA ALA A 112 11.04 -5.11 -10.15
C ALA A 112 11.45 -4.73 -8.73
N VAL A 113 12.61 -4.09 -8.56
CA VAL A 113 13.15 -3.77 -7.24
C VAL A 113 13.40 -2.28 -7.10
N CYS A 114 12.98 -1.69 -5.99
CA CYS A 114 13.42 -0.35 -5.58
C CYS A 114 14.03 -0.37 -4.17
N LYS A 115 14.78 0.70 -3.85
CA LYS A 115 15.39 0.89 -2.54
C LYS A 115 14.84 2.14 -1.87
N THR A 116 14.56 2.04 -0.58
CA THR A 116 14.08 3.15 0.25
C THR A 116 14.94 3.32 1.51
N GLU A 117 14.92 4.50 2.10
CA GLU A 117 15.66 4.77 3.33
C GLU A 117 14.92 4.21 4.55
N ALA A 118 15.63 3.43 5.38
CA ALA A 118 15.07 2.92 6.63
C ALA A 118 14.96 4.02 7.71
N PRO A 119 14.01 3.92 8.65
CA PRO A 119 13.93 4.82 9.79
C PRO A 119 15.20 4.78 10.65
N LYS A 120 15.81 5.94 10.93
CA LYS A 120 17.03 6.04 11.75
C LYS A 120 16.78 6.08 13.26
N ARG A 121 15.54 6.34 13.68
CA ARG A 121 15.15 6.51 15.10
C ARG A 121 13.93 5.65 15.42
N LEU A 122 13.92 5.02 16.59
CA LEU A 122 12.79 4.22 17.08
C LEU A 122 11.47 5.02 17.07
N SER A 123 11.48 6.29 17.45
CA SER A 123 10.30 7.14 17.44
C SER A 123 9.67 7.30 16.06
N VAL A 124 10.49 7.28 14.99
CA VAL A 124 10.02 7.36 13.60
C VAL A 124 9.45 6.01 13.16
N LEU A 125 10.15 4.92 13.50
CA LEU A 125 9.69 3.55 13.24
C LEU A 125 8.32 3.27 13.90
N LEU A 126 8.16 3.65 15.18
CA LEU A 126 6.89 3.48 15.90
C LEU A 126 5.75 4.30 15.27
N LYS A 127 6.02 5.54 14.84
CA LYS A 127 5.03 6.36 14.11
C LYS A 127 4.64 5.71 12.78
N GLN A 128 5.60 5.14 12.05
CA GLN A 128 5.34 4.40 10.81
C GLN A 128 4.47 3.17 11.07
N ARG A 129 4.82 2.33 12.04
CA ARG A 129 4.05 1.14 12.42
C ARG A 129 2.63 1.47 12.85
N ARG A 130 2.46 2.52 13.68
CA ARG A 130 1.13 2.99 14.07
C ARG A 130 0.29 3.36 12.85
N ARG A 131 0.86 4.07 11.87
CA ARG A 131 0.16 4.42 10.62
C ARG A 131 -0.26 3.16 9.85
N TRP A 132 0.66 2.21 9.68
CA TRP A 132 0.42 0.98 8.93
C TRP A 132 -0.61 0.08 9.60
N LEU A 133 -0.55 -0.07 10.93
CA LEU A 133 -1.52 -0.85 11.70
C LEU A 133 -2.92 -0.26 11.61
N LEU A 134 -3.05 1.06 11.82
CA LEU A 134 -4.35 1.74 11.74
C LEU A 134 -4.93 1.67 10.32
N GLY A 135 -4.10 1.92 9.29
CA GLY A 135 -4.53 1.82 7.90
C GLY A 135 -5.00 0.41 7.52
N ASN A 136 -4.26 -0.62 7.93
CA ASN A 136 -4.60 -2.01 7.63
C ASN A 136 -5.85 -2.50 8.38
N ALA A 137 -5.98 -2.17 9.67
CA ALA A 137 -7.14 -2.59 10.47
C ALA A 137 -8.44 -2.01 9.90
N LEU A 138 -8.44 -0.73 9.54
CA LEU A 138 -9.62 -0.07 8.98
C LEU A 138 -9.94 -0.55 7.57
N TYR A 139 -8.93 -0.78 6.72
CA TYR A 139 -9.14 -1.39 5.40
C TYR A 139 -9.80 -2.77 5.53
N LYS A 140 -9.28 -3.64 6.39
CA LYS A 140 -9.85 -4.97 6.62
C LYS A 140 -11.29 -4.90 7.15
N PHE A 141 -11.57 -3.94 8.05
CA PHE A 141 -12.91 -3.71 8.55
C PHE A 141 -13.88 -3.25 7.45
N LEU A 142 -13.44 -2.33 6.57
CA LEU A 142 -14.23 -1.88 5.43
C LEU A 142 -14.50 -3.02 4.44
N LEU A 143 -13.47 -3.83 4.14
CA LEU A 143 -13.59 -4.99 3.27
C LEU A 143 -14.57 -6.02 3.86
N PHE A 144 -14.52 -6.26 5.17
CA PHE A 144 -15.44 -7.17 5.86
C PHE A 144 -16.89 -6.69 5.77
N ILE A 145 -17.15 -5.39 5.92
CA ILE A 145 -18.50 -4.82 5.73
C ILE A 145 -18.96 -5.02 4.28
N LEU A 146 -18.10 -4.73 3.30
CA LEU A 146 -18.42 -4.83 1.88
C LEU A 146 -18.62 -6.27 1.37
N ILE A 147 -18.06 -7.27 2.06
CA ILE A 147 -18.26 -8.70 1.71
C ILE A 147 -19.57 -9.25 2.31
N ILE A 148 -20.07 -8.65 3.39
CA ILE A 148 -21.28 -9.12 4.10
C ILE A 148 -22.57 -8.52 3.51
N TYR A 149 -22.47 -7.38 2.84
CA TYR A 149 -23.58 -6.74 2.11
C TYR A 149 -23.51 -7.06 0.62
#